data_AF-A0A5E7H6F6-F1
#
_entry.id   AF-A0A5E7H6F6-F1
#
_cell.length_a   1.000
_cell.length_b   1.000
_cell.length_c   1.000
_cell.angle_alpha   90.00
_cell.angle_beta   90.00
_cell.angle_gamma   90.00
#
_symmetry.space_group_name_H-M   'P 1'
#
loop_
_entity.id
_entity.type
_entity.pdbx_description
1 polymer ?
#
loop_
_entity_poly.entity_id
_entity_poly.type
_entity_poly.pdbx_seq_one_letter_code
_entity_poly.pdbx_strand_id
1 'polypeptide(L)'
;MILSEQLEEFKVQIKGSGFPLEHWASSLLRKEGWIVTTNYYYLDSDDKKPREMDIVAFKLKHLDRFKVKTILLVSCKKAQSSVWGFLRRSFPEYGNQINLFPAMITSKYPPVNYALNDWGWRRRFCDFMAENGLSSWFGSPKYDVFAHQQIPLGKGKLYDSDMHSATMQLIKAQAYEMADRHQSDAREIKQFNLISLTEGDFVAFDFDDGGDVEAAEISEQVSLASYKIDECDHDSRIFYLTKTKFEEEVSRFTKLHELNVEFFTQKEDEFRSSAGIDHNKLVVHSREFNANMKSYIVDCARRFSDSPLAPMKLNINISIEDSCNPVVEVSSDSLEVLNAAHSPDVKERASRDIQFYWGYDGDVKIKALKIN
;
A
#
# COMPACT_ATOMS: atom_id res chain seq x y z
N MET A 1 -2.76 -38.42 33.42
CA MET A 1 -2.22 -37.12 33.89
C MET A 1 -0.83 -36.96 33.31
N ILE A 2 -0.50 -35.79 32.78
CA ILE A 2 0.86 -35.48 32.30
C ILE A 2 1.73 -35.23 33.54
N LEU A 3 2.90 -35.87 33.60
CA LEU A 3 3.84 -35.73 34.72
C LEU A 3 4.60 -34.40 34.65
N SER A 4 5.09 -33.89 35.78
CA SER A 4 5.85 -32.63 35.83
C SER A 4 7.12 -32.64 34.95
N GLU A 5 7.82 -33.78 34.90
CA GLU A 5 9.00 -33.98 34.06
C GLU A 5 8.66 -33.87 32.56
N GLN A 6 7.52 -34.45 32.14
CA GLN A 6 7.03 -34.34 30.76
C GLN A 6 6.65 -32.89 30.39
N LEU A 7 6.15 -32.10 31.35
CA LEU A 7 5.87 -30.68 31.13
C LEU A 7 7.15 -29.88 30.88
N GLU A 8 8.27 -30.21 31.55
CA GLU A 8 9.55 -29.56 31.29
C GLU A 8 10.14 -29.94 29.93
N GLU A 9 10.01 -31.20 29.52
CA GLU A 9 10.38 -31.63 28.16
C GLU A 9 9.60 -30.86 27.08
N PHE A 10 8.28 -30.68 27.27
CA PHE A 10 7.46 -29.89 26.35
C PHE A 10 7.92 -28.43 26.28
N LYS A 11 8.31 -27.81 27.40
CA LYS A 11 8.87 -26.44 27.39
C LYS A 11 10.17 -26.37 26.59
N VAL A 12 11.05 -27.35 26.73
CA VAL A 12 12.30 -27.41 25.95
C VAL A 12 11.99 -27.57 24.46
N GLN A 13 11.06 -28.45 24.09
CA GLN A 13 10.65 -28.65 22.70
C GLN A 13 10.02 -27.40 22.09
N ILE A 14 9.14 -26.70 22.82
CA ILE A 14 8.53 -25.44 22.35
C ILE A 14 9.58 -24.33 22.20
N LYS A 15 10.54 -24.21 23.12
CA LYS A 15 11.70 -23.32 22.95
C LYS A 15 12.54 -23.70 21.72
N GLY A 16 12.48 -24.97 21.31
CA GLY A 16 13.04 -25.51 20.08
C GLY A 16 12.36 -25.04 18.79
N SER A 17 11.11 -24.56 18.85
CA SER A 17 10.32 -24.13 17.68
C SER A 17 10.52 -22.65 17.30
N GLY A 18 9.83 -22.19 16.24
CA GLY A 18 9.76 -20.78 15.83
C GLY A 18 8.81 -19.90 16.67
N PHE A 19 7.85 -20.52 17.38
CA PHE A 19 6.82 -19.82 18.14
C PHE A 19 7.35 -18.81 19.18
N PRO A 20 8.48 -19.04 19.88
CA PRO A 20 9.03 -18.02 20.79
C PRO A 20 9.40 -16.71 20.07
N LEU A 21 9.99 -16.78 18.87
CA LEU A 21 10.34 -15.60 18.07
C LEU A 21 9.06 -14.88 17.61
N GLU A 22 8.08 -15.63 17.11
CA GLU A 22 6.79 -15.08 16.67
C GLU A 22 6.04 -14.36 17.80
N HIS A 23 6.00 -15.00 18.98
CA HIS A 23 5.37 -14.43 20.17
C HIS A 23 6.09 -13.16 20.64
N TRP A 24 7.43 -13.18 20.65
CA TRP A 24 8.26 -12.03 21.00
C TRP A 24 8.02 -10.86 20.03
N ALA A 25 8.13 -11.10 18.73
CA ALA A 25 7.96 -10.07 17.71
C ALA A 25 6.55 -9.46 17.74
N SER A 26 5.54 -10.32 17.88
CA SER A 26 4.14 -9.88 18.03
C SER A 26 3.94 -9.01 19.27
N SER A 27 4.58 -9.36 20.40
CA SER A 27 4.48 -8.60 21.65
C SER A 27 5.17 -7.25 21.54
N LEU A 28 6.34 -7.20 20.91
CA LEU A 28 7.06 -5.96 20.63
C LEU A 28 6.24 -5.02 19.73
N LEU A 29 5.70 -5.54 18.63
CA LEU A 29 4.84 -4.77 17.72
C LEU A 29 3.60 -4.22 18.44
N ARG A 30 2.92 -5.02 19.28
CA ARG A 30 1.78 -4.54 20.08
C ARG A 30 2.17 -3.43 21.05
N LYS A 31 3.34 -3.55 21.70
CA LYS A 31 3.88 -2.51 22.59
C LYS A 31 4.09 -1.20 21.85
N GLU A 32 4.51 -1.26 20.59
CA GLU A 32 4.66 -0.10 19.69
C GLU A 32 3.34 0.36 19.05
N GLY A 33 2.19 -0.18 19.48
CA GLY A 33 0.87 0.25 19.04
C GLY A 33 0.43 -0.30 17.68
N TRP A 34 1.05 -1.39 17.21
CA TRP A 34 0.58 -2.11 16.03
C TRP A 34 -0.58 -3.03 16.39
N ILE A 35 -1.57 -3.13 15.49
CA ILE A 35 -2.60 -4.16 15.55
C ILE A 35 -2.00 -5.41 14.91
N VAL A 36 -1.93 -6.51 15.68
CA VAL A 36 -1.20 -7.72 15.28
C VAL A 36 -2.13 -8.93 15.20
N THR A 37 -2.19 -9.52 14.02
CA THR A 37 -2.82 -10.82 13.74
C THR A 37 -1.73 -11.85 13.51
N THR A 38 -1.75 -12.95 14.25
CA THR A 38 -0.86 -14.10 14.05
C THR A 38 -1.60 -15.18 13.26
N ASN A 39 -0.86 -16.07 12.61
CA ASN A 39 -1.39 -17.25 11.95
C ASN A 39 -2.42 -16.90 10.84
N TYR A 40 -2.10 -15.89 10.04
CA TYR A 40 -3.00 -15.36 9.02
C TYR A 40 -2.96 -16.23 7.77
N TYR A 41 -4.12 -16.77 7.36
CA TYR A 41 -4.19 -17.65 6.20
C TYR A 41 -4.39 -16.89 4.88
N TYR A 42 -3.62 -17.25 3.87
CA TYR A 42 -3.81 -16.85 2.47
C TYR A 42 -3.82 -18.06 1.54
N LEU A 43 -4.38 -17.91 0.34
CA LEU A 43 -4.32 -18.96 -0.68
C LEU A 43 -3.10 -18.74 -1.56
N ASP A 44 -2.22 -19.73 -1.65
CA ASP A 44 -1.03 -19.68 -2.51
C ASP A 44 -1.44 -19.57 -3.98
N SER A 45 -0.74 -18.73 -4.75
CA SER A 45 -1.00 -18.54 -6.18
C SER A 45 -0.79 -19.82 -6.98
N ASP A 46 0.18 -20.66 -6.62
CA ASP A 46 0.67 -21.73 -7.48
C ASP A 46 -0.10 -23.02 -7.28
N ASP A 47 -0.28 -23.44 -6.02
CA ASP A 47 -0.92 -24.71 -5.66
C ASP A 47 -2.36 -24.55 -5.14
N LYS A 48 -2.85 -23.30 -5.01
CA LYS A 48 -4.16 -22.92 -4.45
C LYS A 48 -4.43 -23.52 -3.06
N LYS A 49 -3.38 -23.87 -2.30
CA LYS A 49 -3.50 -24.37 -0.92
C LYS A 49 -3.45 -23.22 0.08
N PRO A 50 -4.10 -23.38 1.25
CA PRO A 50 -3.92 -22.43 2.34
C PRO A 50 -2.47 -22.47 2.84
N ARG A 51 -1.89 -21.28 2.98
CA ARG A 51 -0.60 -21.02 3.59
C ARG A 51 -0.81 -20.06 4.75
N GLU A 52 0.03 -20.16 5.75
CA GLU A 52 -0.04 -19.35 6.95
C GLU A 52 1.09 -18.33 6.94
N MET A 53 0.76 -17.08 7.22
CA MET A 53 1.72 -16.04 7.54
C MET A 53 1.89 -15.97 9.05
N ASP A 54 3.15 -15.97 9.48
CA ASP A 54 3.50 -15.97 10.90
C ASP A 54 2.87 -14.74 11.59
N ILE A 55 3.10 -13.54 11.05
CA ILE A 55 2.54 -12.29 11.58
C ILE A 55 2.11 -11.35 10.46
N VAL A 56 0.89 -10.82 10.58
CA VAL A 56 0.41 -9.63 9.87
C VAL A 56 0.15 -8.54 10.88
N ALA A 57 0.89 -7.44 10.79
CA ALA A 57 0.72 -6.27 11.66
C ALA A 57 0.34 -5.05 10.85
N PHE A 58 -0.49 -4.16 11.40
CA PHE A 58 -0.79 -2.89 10.75
C PHE A 58 -1.00 -1.72 11.70
N LYS A 59 -0.74 -0.52 11.19
CA LYS A 59 -1.19 0.76 11.76
C LYS A 59 -2.15 1.42 10.79
N LEU A 60 -3.16 2.07 11.35
CA LEU A 60 -4.26 2.71 10.61
C LEU A 60 -4.47 4.13 11.13
N LYS A 61 -4.46 5.10 10.22
CA LYS A 61 -4.87 6.48 10.50
C LYS A 61 -6.13 6.79 9.72
N HIS A 62 -7.16 7.24 10.43
CA HIS A 62 -8.35 7.84 9.85
C HIS A 62 -8.11 9.33 9.64
N LEU A 63 -8.27 9.79 8.40
CA LEU A 63 -8.33 11.19 8.02
C LEU A 63 -9.78 11.50 7.61
N ASP A 64 -10.09 12.78 7.40
CA ASP A 64 -11.47 13.22 7.08
C ASP A 64 -12.04 12.50 5.84
N ARG A 65 -11.20 12.29 4.83
CA ARG A 65 -11.64 11.82 3.51
C ARG A 65 -11.18 10.43 3.15
N PHE A 66 -10.13 9.92 3.79
CA PHE A 66 -9.54 8.64 3.47
C PHE A 66 -8.83 8.04 4.69
N LYS A 67 -8.35 6.80 4.54
CA LYS A 67 -7.61 6.07 5.56
C LYS A 67 -6.27 5.64 5.00
N VAL A 68 -5.23 5.73 5.82
CA VAL A 68 -3.90 5.23 5.49
C VAL A 68 -3.58 4.05 6.37
N LYS A 69 -3.29 2.91 5.75
CA LYS A 69 -2.95 1.65 6.39
C LYS A 69 -1.55 1.23 5.99
N THR A 70 -0.64 1.18 6.96
CA THR A 70 0.71 0.63 6.78
C THR A 70 0.72 -0.80 7.31
N ILE A 71 1.13 -1.75 6.49
CA ILE A 71 1.04 -3.19 6.75
C ILE A 71 2.45 -3.77 6.75
N LEU A 72 2.74 -4.59 7.75
CA LEU A 72 3.94 -5.42 7.86
C LEU A 72 3.51 -6.88 7.70
N LEU A 73 4.10 -7.56 6.72
CA LEU A 73 4.05 -9.01 6.59
C LEU A 73 5.38 -9.53 7.14
N VAL A 74 5.35 -10.27 8.24
CA VAL A 74 6.57 -10.75 8.90
C VAL A 74 6.58 -12.27 8.87
N SER A 75 7.67 -12.82 8.33
CA SER A 75 8.00 -14.23 8.50
C SER A 75 9.12 -14.36 9.52
N CYS A 76 8.91 -15.22 10.52
CA CYS A 76 9.85 -15.50 11.58
C CYS A 76 10.55 -16.83 11.27
N LYS A 77 11.87 -16.80 11.09
CA LYS A 77 12.66 -18.00 10.88
C LYS A 77 13.63 -18.21 12.03
N LYS A 78 13.73 -19.46 12.47
CA LYS A 78 14.73 -19.87 13.43
C LYS A 78 15.99 -20.28 12.69
N ALA A 79 17.14 -19.73 13.07
CA ALA A 79 18.42 -20.07 12.47
C ALA A 79 19.49 -20.27 13.57
N GLN A 80 19.31 -21.27 14.43
CA GLN A 80 20.26 -21.55 15.53
C GLN A 80 21.50 -22.36 15.10
N SER A 81 21.44 -23.08 13.97
CA SER A 81 22.53 -23.93 13.48
C SER A 81 23.19 -23.40 12.21
N SER A 82 22.78 -22.23 11.73
CA SER A 82 23.22 -21.66 10.46
C SER A 82 23.14 -20.14 10.46
N VAL A 83 24.03 -19.53 9.71
CA VAL A 83 24.05 -18.09 9.39
C VAL A 83 23.36 -17.88 8.04
N TRP A 84 22.72 -16.74 7.86
CA TRP A 84 22.23 -16.32 6.54
C TRP A 84 23.27 -15.45 5.84
N GLY A 85 23.75 -15.95 4.71
CA GLY A 85 24.67 -15.31 3.80
C GLY A 85 23.96 -14.52 2.71
N PHE A 86 24.32 -13.25 2.54
CA PHE A 86 23.86 -12.39 1.47
C PHE A 86 25.01 -12.19 0.50
N LEU A 87 24.89 -12.70 -0.73
CA LEU A 87 25.90 -12.54 -1.76
C LEU A 87 25.57 -11.28 -2.55
N ARG A 88 26.47 -10.30 -2.49
CA ARG A 88 26.22 -8.93 -2.90
C ARG A 88 27.27 -8.49 -3.91
N ARG A 89 26.87 -7.57 -4.79
CA ARG A 89 27.77 -6.87 -5.70
C ARG A 89 27.39 -5.40 -5.76
N SER A 90 28.30 -4.55 -6.21
CA SER A 90 27.95 -3.16 -6.52
C SER A 90 26.82 -3.12 -7.56
N PHE A 91 25.89 -2.19 -7.42
CA PHE A 91 24.88 -2.00 -8.46
C PHE A 91 25.57 -1.65 -9.79
N PRO A 92 25.27 -2.37 -10.89
CA PRO A 92 25.87 -2.06 -12.18
C PRO A 92 25.42 -0.67 -12.65
N GLU A 93 26.35 0.08 -13.23
CA GLU A 93 26.11 1.46 -13.69
C GLU A 93 25.06 1.55 -14.82
N TYR A 94 24.81 0.47 -15.57
CA TYR A 94 23.87 0.42 -16.69
C TYR A 94 23.12 -0.92 -16.78
N GLY A 95 21.84 -0.85 -17.16
CA GLY A 95 21.13 -1.98 -17.77
C GLY A 95 20.32 -2.92 -16.85
N ASN A 96 20.17 -2.61 -15.56
CA ASN A 96 19.34 -3.44 -14.69
C ASN A 96 17.85 -3.26 -14.99
N GLN A 97 17.15 -4.36 -15.28
CA GLN A 97 15.69 -4.43 -15.37
C GLN A 97 15.00 -4.40 -13.98
N ILE A 98 15.78 -4.25 -12.90
CA ILE A 98 15.27 -4.25 -11.53
C ILE A 98 14.72 -2.86 -11.21
N ASN A 99 13.48 -2.81 -10.74
CA ASN A 99 12.91 -1.59 -10.20
C ASN A 99 13.62 -1.21 -8.89
N LEU A 100 14.42 -0.14 -8.90
CA LEU A 100 15.15 0.35 -7.72
C LEU A 100 14.25 1.03 -6.68
N PHE A 101 13.01 1.32 -7.03
CA PHE A 101 12.06 2.04 -6.20
C PHE A 101 10.77 1.24 -6.01
N PRO A 102 10.82 0.01 -5.47
CA PRO A 102 9.60 -0.73 -5.19
C PRO A 102 8.79 0.01 -4.11
N ALA A 103 7.55 0.31 -4.45
CA ALA A 103 6.60 0.97 -3.57
C ALA A 103 5.28 0.20 -3.67
N MET A 104 5.09 -0.76 -2.76
CA MET A 104 3.95 -1.67 -2.80
C MET A 104 2.76 -1.02 -2.13
N ILE A 105 2.03 -0.25 -2.93
CA ILE A 105 0.88 0.54 -2.50
C ILE A 105 -0.33 0.15 -3.34
N THR A 106 -1.48 -0.01 -2.68
CA THR A 106 -2.77 -0.13 -3.34
C THR A 106 -3.73 0.93 -2.81
N SER A 107 -4.54 1.49 -3.70
CA SER A 107 -5.58 2.43 -3.33
C SER A 107 -6.73 2.38 -4.32
N LYS A 108 -7.95 2.50 -3.81
CA LYS A 108 -9.15 2.80 -4.61
C LYS A 108 -9.57 4.26 -4.49
N TYR A 109 -8.87 5.03 -3.65
CA TYR A 109 -9.22 6.41 -3.39
C TYR A 109 -8.83 7.28 -4.59
N PRO A 110 -9.78 7.88 -5.33
CA PRO A 110 -9.49 8.42 -6.65
C PRO A 110 -8.40 9.51 -6.72
N PRO A 111 -8.32 10.49 -5.79
CA PRO A 111 -7.26 11.51 -5.81
C PRO A 111 -5.86 10.91 -5.69
N VAL A 112 -5.69 9.93 -4.81
CA VAL A 112 -4.41 9.25 -4.63
C VAL A 112 -4.14 8.31 -5.79
N ASN A 113 -5.14 7.57 -6.27
CA ASN A 113 -4.97 6.68 -7.42
C ASN A 113 -4.57 7.46 -8.69
N TYR A 114 -5.07 8.69 -8.86
CA TYR A 114 -4.61 9.61 -9.90
C TYR A 114 -3.10 9.91 -9.75
N ALA A 115 -2.64 10.25 -8.55
CA ALA A 115 -1.22 10.50 -8.28
C ALA A 115 -0.33 9.25 -8.46
N LEU A 116 -0.86 8.05 -8.17
CA LEU A 116 -0.17 6.77 -8.36
C LEU A 116 -0.16 6.28 -9.82
N ASN A 117 -0.89 6.93 -10.72
CA ASN A 117 -0.82 6.68 -12.16
C ASN A 117 0.17 7.60 -12.87
N ASP A 118 0.68 8.63 -12.19
CA ASP A 118 1.67 9.54 -12.77
C ASP A 118 3.05 8.88 -12.91
N TRP A 119 3.76 9.22 -13.98
CA TRP A 119 5.08 8.66 -14.22
C TRP A 119 6.06 9.05 -13.11
N GLY A 120 6.86 8.09 -12.66
CA GLY A 120 7.87 8.31 -11.61
C GLY A 120 7.34 8.44 -10.18
N TRP A 121 6.05 8.19 -9.92
CA TRP A 121 5.48 8.29 -8.57
C TRP A 121 6.21 7.43 -7.52
N ARG A 122 6.63 6.22 -7.91
CA ARG A 122 7.34 5.29 -7.02
C ARG A 122 8.66 5.85 -6.53
N ARG A 123 9.39 6.50 -7.44
CA ARG A 123 10.64 7.19 -7.13
C ARG A 123 10.38 8.34 -6.18
N ARG A 124 9.41 9.22 -6.48
CA ARG A 124 9.06 10.35 -5.59
C ARG A 124 8.65 9.88 -4.19
N PHE A 125 7.94 8.77 -4.09
CA PHE A 125 7.60 8.16 -2.81
C PHE A 125 8.85 7.68 -2.06
N CYS A 126 9.74 6.95 -2.73
CA CYS A 126 10.98 6.47 -2.10
C CYS A 126 11.93 7.62 -1.72
N ASP A 127 12.08 8.62 -2.58
CA ASP A 127 12.88 9.81 -2.33
C ASP A 127 12.32 10.57 -1.11
N PHE A 128 11.01 10.79 -1.03
CA PHE A 128 10.35 11.40 0.13
C PHE A 128 10.65 10.63 1.43
N MET A 129 10.54 9.29 1.41
CA MET A 129 10.85 8.47 2.58
C MET A 129 12.33 8.57 2.97
N ALA A 130 13.22 8.54 1.98
CA ALA A 130 14.67 8.60 2.19
C ALA A 130 15.10 9.94 2.80
N GLU A 131 14.59 11.04 2.26
CA GLU A 131 14.85 12.41 2.71
C GLU A 131 14.34 12.64 4.15
N ASN A 132 13.31 11.92 4.56
CA ASN A 132 12.69 12.04 5.88
C ASN A 132 13.16 10.99 6.90
N GLY A 133 14.41 10.55 6.77
CA GLY A 133 15.09 9.72 7.78
C GLY A 133 14.96 8.22 7.57
N LEU A 134 14.44 7.75 6.43
CA LEU A 134 14.41 6.33 6.07
C LEU A 134 15.38 5.98 4.93
N SER A 135 16.46 6.74 4.77
CA SER A 135 17.42 6.61 3.67
C SER A 135 18.02 5.21 3.51
N SER A 136 18.36 4.50 4.61
CA SER A 136 18.90 3.13 4.49
C SER A 136 17.87 2.09 3.99
N TRP A 137 16.57 2.43 4.01
CA TRP A 137 15.49 1.55 3.58
C TRP A 137 14.90 1.94 2.22
N PHE A 138 14.83 3.23 1.93
CA PHE A 138 14.16 3.76 0.73
C PHE A 138 15.10 4.49 -0.23
N GLY A 139 16.32 4.81 0.19
CA GLY A 139 17.32 5.43 -0.66
C GLY A 139 17.87 4.47 -1.72
N SER A 140 18.72 5.00 -2.60
CA SER A 140 19.40 4.20 -3.62
C SER A 140 20.25 3.12 -2.94
N PRO A 141 19.99 1.83 -3.21
CA PRO A 141 20.73 0.76 -2.57
C PRO A 141 22.18 0.74 -3.07
N LYS A 142 23.13 0.52 -2.15
CA LYS A 142 24.56 0.45 -2.50
C LYS A 142 24.92 -0.89 -3.17
N TYR A 143 24.24 -1.96 -2.78
CA TYR A 143 24.56 -3.32 -3.18
C TYR A 143 23.35 -4.10 -3.69
N ASP A 144 23.52 -4.77 -4.82
CA ASP A 144 22.57 -5.72 -5.39
C ASP A 144 22.79 -7.10 -4.76
N VAL A 145 21.78 -7.65 -4.09
CA VAL A 145 21.82 -9.00 -3.51
C VAL A 145 21.37 -9.98 -4.60
N PHE A 146 22.33 -10.59 -5.29
CA PHE A 146 22.05 -11.49 -6.40
C PHE A 146 21.81 -12.94 -5.97
N ALA A 147 22.27 -13.31 -4.77
CA ALA A 147 22.07 -14.65 -4.23
C ALA A 147 22.03 -14.67 -2.70
N HIS A 148 21.48 -15.77 -2.20
CA HIS A 148 21.09 -16.00 -0.83
C HIS A 148 21.59 -17.38 -0.43
N GLN A 149 22.32 -17.50 0.68
CA GLN A 149 22.91 -18.77 1.10
C GLN A 149 22.70 -19.03 2.59
N GLN A 150 22.18 -20.19 2.97
CA GLN A 150 22.23 -20.64 4.36
C GLN A 150 23.54 -21.40 4.61
N ILE A 151 24.32 -20.93 5.57
CA ILE A 151 25.67 -21.43 5.87
C ILE A 151 25.64 -22.11 7.25
N PRO A 152 25.84 -23.43 7.34
CA PRO A 152 25.92 -24.11 8.62
C PRO A 152 27.08 -23.59 9.48
N LEU A 153 26.86 -23.42 10.78
CA LEU A 153 27.92 -23.03 11.73
C LEU A 153 28.97 -24.14 11.95
N GLY A 154 28.64 -25.37 11.57
CA GLY A 154 29.55 -26.53 11.60
C GLY A 154 29.87 -27.08 10.22
N LYS A 155 30.49 -28.26 10.15
CA LYS A 155 30.67 -28.97 8.88
C LYS A 155 29.31 -29.36 8.31
N GLY A 156 29.00 -28.88 7.11
CA GLY A 156 27.74 -29.17 6.43
C GLY A 156 27.76 -28.70 4.98
N LYS A 157 26.73 -29.08 4.23
CA LYS A 157 26.51 -28.54 2.88
C LYS A 157 25.86 -27.16 2.98
N LEU A 158 26.14 -26.32 2.00
CA LEU A 158 25.41 -25.07 1.78
C LEU A 158 23.99 -25.41 1.29
N TYR A 159 22.98 -24.68 1.78
CA TYR A 159 21.58 -24.86 1.40
C TYR A 159 20.96 -23.53 0.99
N ASP A 160 20.07 -23.55 -0.01
CA ASP A 160 19.35 -22.35 -0.48
C ASP A 160 17.91 -22.27 0.04
N SER A 161 17.38 -23.36 0.63
CA SER A 161 15.93 -23.60 0.69
C SER A 161 15.17 -22.68 1.64
N ASP A 162 15.68 -22.44 2.84
CA ASP A 162 14.83 -21.88 3.91
C ASP A 162 14.65 -20.37 3.77
N MET A 163 15.73 -19.66 3.42
CA MET A 163 15.68 -18.21 3.20
C MET A 163 14.92 -17.85 1.92
N HIS A 164 15.10 -18.63 0.85
CA HIS A 164 14.34 -18.45 -0.37
C HIS A 164 12.85 -18.73 -0.13
N SER A 165 12.51 -19.83 0.56
CA SER A 165 11.12 -20.16 0.90
C SER A 165 10.45 -19.07 1.75
N ALA A 166 11.16 -18.54 2.77
CA ALA A 166 10.68 -17.42 3.58
C ALA A 166 10.36 -16.18 2.73
N THR A 167 11.28 -15.84 1.83
CA THR A 167 11.14 -14.69 0.92
C THR A 167 9.96 -14.88 -0.02
N MET A 168 9.83 -16.06 -0.63
CA MET A 168 8.73 -16.36 -1.55
C MET A 168 7.36 -16.36 -0.85
N GLN A 169 7.28 -16.86 0.39
CA GLN A 169 6.04 -16.80 1.18
C GLN A 169 5.59 -15.34 1.40
N LEU A 170 6.53 -14.46 1.76
CA LEU A 170 6.24 -13.03 1.95
C LEU A 170 5.72 -12.36 0.67
N ILE A 171 6.39 -12.60 -0.46
CA ILE A 171 6.02 -11.98 -1.75
C ILE A 171 4.67 -12.50 -2.24
N LYS A 172 4.41 -13.81 -2.10
CA LYS A 172 3.11 -14.39 -2.45
C LYS A 172 1.98 -13.88 -1.56
N ALA A 173 2.22 -13.75 -0.25
CA ALA A 173 1.23 -13.19 0.65
C ALA A 173 0.95 -11.72 0.33
N GLN A 174 1.97 -10.94 -0.05
CA GLN A 174 1.79 -9.57 -0.52
C GLN A 174 0.93 -9.53 -1.78
N ALA A 175 1.23 -10.35 -2.78
CA ALA A 175 0.44 -10.43 -4.01
C ALA A 175 -1.01 -10.79 -3.72
N TYR A 176 -1.25 -11.74 -2.80
CA TYR A 176 -2.59 -12.11 -2.34
C TYR A 176 -3.32 -10.92 -1.70
N GLU A 177 -2.68 -10.21 -0.77
CA GLU A 177 -3.28 -9.05 -0.08
C GLU A 177 -3.53 -7.85 -1.01
N MET A 178 -2.69 -7.69 -2.03
CA MET A 178 -2.82 -6.65 -3.05
C MET A 178 -3.87 -6.97 -4.10
N ALA A 179 -4.20 -8.24 -4.31
CA ALA A 179 -5.22 -8.64 -5.25
C ALA A 179 -6.59 -8.05 -4.86
N ASP A 180 -7.33 -7.56 -5.86
CA ASP A 180 -8.60 -6.81 -5.73
C ASP A 180 -9.77 -7.62 -5.12
N ARG A 181 -9.49 -8.80 -4.56
CA ARG A 181 -10.47 -9.78 -4.06
C ARG A 181 -10.98 -9.47 -2.65
N HIS A 182 -10.26 -8.63 -1.90
CA HIS A 182 -10.75 -8.14 -0.61
C HIS A 182 -11.57 -6.87 -0.85
N GLN A 183 -12.85 -6.88 -0.45
CA GLN A 183 -13.72 -5.70 -0.39
C GLN A 183 -13.09 -4.64 0.54
N SER A 184 -12.08 -3.95 0.03
CA SER A 184 -11.43 -2.82 0.67
C SER A 184 -12.35 -1.63 0.57
N ASP A 185 -12.38 -0.85 1.65
CA ASP A 185 -13.02 0.47 1.67
C ASP A 185 -12.49 1.28 0.47
N ALA A 186 -13.40 1.87 -0.31
CA ALA A 186 -13.06 2.65 -1.50
C ALA A 186 -12.15 3.84 -1.18
N ARG A 187 -12.04 4.23 0.09
CA ARG A 187 -11.23 5.36 0.57
C ARG A 187 -10.06 4.90 1.45
N GLU A 188 -9.59 3.67 1.30
CA GLU A 188 -8.41 3.16 1.99
C GLU A 188 -7.19 3.11 1.05
N ILE A 189 -6.04 3.50 1.59
CA ILE A 189 -4.72 3.35 0.98
C ILE A 189 -3.96 2.35 1.83
N LYS A 190 -3.39 1.33 1.20
CA LYS A 190 -2.58 0.31 1.85
C LYS A 190 -1.15 0.37 1.34
N GLN A 191 -0.18 0.35 2.24
CA GLN A 191 1.24 0.24 1.91
C GLN A 191 1.82 -1.01 2.61
N PHE A 192 2.46 -1.88 1.83
CA PHE A 192 2.95 -3.18 2.29
C PHE A 192 4.46 -3.21 2.46
N ASN A 193 4.93 -3.80 3.57
CA ASN A 193 6.34 -3.99 3.89
C ASN A 193 6.59 -5.46 4.25
N LEU A 194 7.62 -6.06 3.67
CA LEU A 194 7.96 -7.47 3.87
C LEU A 194 9.16 -7.57 4.82
N ILE A 195 9.03 -8.34 5.89
CA ILE A 195 10.06 -8.51 6.90
C ILE A 195 10.38 -9.99 7.06
N SER A 196 11.63 -10.35 6.80
CA SER A 196 12.18 -11.66 7.13
C SER A 196 13.00 -11.53 8.41
N LEU A 197 12.44 -12.03 9.51
CA LEU A 197 12.99 -11.89 10.86
C LEU A 197 13.64 -13.20 11.30
N THR A 198 14.86 -13.14 11.84
CA THR A 198 15.53 -14.34 12.37
C THR A 198 16.22 -14.13 13.71
N GLU A 199 16.40 -15.22 14.46
CA GLU A 199 17.28 -15.26 15.65
C GLU A 199 18.74 -15.55 15.31
N GLY A 200 19.05 -15.95 14.07
CA GLY A 200 20.43 -16.22 13.64
C GLY A 200 21.14 -14.98 13.12
N ASP A 201 22.45 -15.14 12.90
CA ASP A 201 23.31 -14.06 12.45
C ASP A 201 23.29 -13.92 10.92
N PHE A 202 23.67 -12.73 10.45
CA PHE A 202 23.83 -12.44 9.04
C PHE A 202 25.28 -12.17 8.68
N VAL A 203 25.69 -12.67 7.52
CA VAL A 203 26.97 -12.34 6.92
C VAL A 203 26.73 -11.89 5.49
N ALA A 204 27.31 -10.76 5.15
CA ALA A 204 27.41 -10.32 3.78
C ALA A 204 28.69 -10.81 3.14
N PHE A 205 28.61 -11.18 1.86
CA PHE A 205 29.72 -11.55 1.00
C PHE A 205 29.73 -10.58 -0.18
N ASP A 206 30.66 -9.64 -0.17
CA ASP A 206 30.79 -8.61 -1.19
C ASP A 206 31.73 -9.13 -2.29
N PHE A 207 31.18 -9.26 -3.50
CA PHE A 207 31.90 -9.64 -4.71
C PHE A 207 32.29 -8.36 -5.45
N ASP A 208 33.60 -8.21 -5.68
CA ASP A 208 34.16 -7.19 -6.56
C ASP A 208 34.67 -7.85 -7.86
N ASP A 209 34.62 -7.13 -8.98
CA ASP A 209 34.96 -7.65 -10.29
C ASP A 209 36.46 -7.99 -10.36
N GLY A 210 36.80 -9.25 -10.14
CA GLY A 210 38.18 -9.77 -10.18
C GLY A 210 38.93 -9.74 -8.85
N GLY A 211 38.27 -9.39 -7.74
CA GLY A 211 38.81 -9.41 -6.38
C GLY A 211 38.48 -10.69 -5.60
N ASP A 212 39.08 -10.81 -4.41
CA ASP A 212 38.67 -11.81 -3.41
C ASP A 212 37.31 -11.43 -2.80
N VAL A 213 36.55 -12.43 -2.35
CA VAL A 213 35.26 -12.21 -1.69
C VAL A 213 35.48 -11.68 -0.27
N GLU A 214 35.01 -10.48 0.02
CA GLU A 214 35.06 -9.90 1.36
C GLU A 214 33.82 -10.31 2.16
N ALA A 215 34.02 -10.71 3.42
CA ALA A 215 32.93 -11.09 4.32
C ALA A 215 32.79 -10.08 5.46
N ALA A 216 31.56 -9.65 5.74
CA ALA A 216 31.24 -8.75 6.84
C ALA A 216 30.01 -9.22 7.62
N GLU A 217 30.11 -9.22 8.95
CA GLU A 217 28.93 -9.39 9.80
C GLU A 217 28.01 -8.18 9.64
N ILE A 218 26.71 -8.45 9.49
CA ILE A 218 25.68 -7.43 9.37
C ILE A 218 24.50 -7.80 10.26
N SER A 219 23.64 -6.85 10.58
CA SER A 219 22.44 -7.08 11.41
C SER A 219 21.14 -6.78 10.65
N GLU A 220 21.26 -6.14 9.49
CA GLU A 220 20.18 -5.85 8.55
C GLU A 220 20.66 -6.00 7.10
N GLN A 221 19.74 -6.39 6.22
CA GLN A 221 19.90 -6.31 4.77
C GLN A 221 18.57 -5.91 4.14
N VAL A 222 18.61 -5.00 3.17
CA VAL A 222 17.45 -4.70 2.31
C VAL A 222 17.72 -5.32 0.95
N SER A 223 16.82 -6.19 0.49
CA SER A 223 16.90 -6.74 -0.87
C SER A 223 15.71 -6.25 -1.69
N LEU A 224 15.97 -6.01 -2.97
CA LEU A 224 14.95 -5.72 -3.96
C LEU A 224 14.78 -6.98 -4.82
N ALA A 225 13.55 -7.41 -5.03
CA ALA A 225 13.30 -8.60 -5.82
C ALA A 225 12.07 -8.42 -6.71
N SER A 226 12.19 -8.84 -7.96
CA SER A 226 11.10 -8.84 -8.95
C SER A 226 10.70 -10.27 -9.24
N TYR A 227 9.43 -10.59 -8.98
CA TYR A 227 8.86 -11.92 -9.24
C TYR A 227 7.59 -11.81 -10.07
N LYS A 228 7.39 -12.78 -10.95
CA LYS A 228 6.14 -12.90 -11.71
C LYS A 228 5.17 -13.81 -10.95
N ILE A 229 4.03 -13.28 -10.51
CA ILE A 229 2.97 -14.01 -9.79
C ILE A 229 1.66 -13.76 -10.53
N ASP A 230 0.91 -14.83 -10.85
CA ASP A 230 -0.34 -14.76 -11.62
C ASP A 230 -0.21 -13.87 -12.87
N GLU A 231 0.89 -14.05 -13.61
CA GLU A 231 1.27 -13.30 -14.82
C GLU A 231 1.59 -11.81 -14.65
N CYS A 232 1.52 -11.27 -13.43
CA CYS A 232 1.88 -9.90 -13.10
C CYS A 232 3.29 -9.80 -12.52
N ASP A 233 4.02 -8.74 -12.85
CA ASP A 233 5.30 -8.43 -12.21
C ASP A 233 5.08 -7.78 -10.84
N HIS A 234 5.70 -8.35 -9.80
CA HIS A 234 5.68 -7.86 -8.43
C HIS A 234 7.08 -7.47 -8.00
N ASP A 235 7.32 -6.16 -7.85
CA ASP A 235 8.58 -5.61 -7.34
C ASP A 235 8.50 -5.39 -5.83
N SER A 236 9.22 -6.20 -5.07
CA SER A 236 9.18 -6.19 -3.61
C SER A 236 10.46 -5.65 -3.00
N ARG A 237 10.30 -4.91 -1.90
CA ARG A 237 11.37 -4.65 -0.93
C ARG A 237 11.21 -5.60 0.24
N ILE A 238 12.27 -6.33 0.56
CA ILE A 238 12.31 -7.22 1.73
C ILE A 238 13.36 -6.70 2.72
N PHE A 239 12.92 -6.51 3.96
CA PHE A 239 13.75 -6.19 5.11
C PHE A 239 14.16 -7.49 5.80
N TYR A 240 15.42 -7.87 5.68
CA TYR A 240 15.99 -8.95 6.49
C TYR A 240 16.54 -8.32 7.76
N LEU A 241 16.03 -8.77 8.90
CA LEU A 241 16.39 -8.23 10.20
C LEU A 241 16.73 -9.37 11.16
N THR A 242 17.83 -9.21 11.88
CA THR A 242 18.09 -10.01 13.09
C THR A 242 17.12 -9.59 14.19
N LYS A 243 16.88 -10.45 15.17
CA LYS A 243 16.06 -10.16 16.35
C LYS A 243 16.50 -8.87 17.03
N THR A 244 17.79 -8.71 17.28
CA THR A 244 18.36 -7.52 17.92
C THR A 244 18.08 -6.27 17.09
N LYS A 245 18.31 -6.33 15.78
CA LYS A 245 18.09 -5.16 14.91
C LYS A 245 16.61 -4.79 14.79
N PHE A 246 15.73 -5.79 14.79
CA PHE A 246 14.29 -5.54 14.82
C PHE A 246 13.85 -4.84 16.12
N GLU A 247 14.45 -5.19 17.26
CA GLU A 247 14.19 -4.51 18.53
C GLU A 247 14.59 -3.04 18.50
N GLU A 248 15.75 -2.73 17.90
CA GLU A 248 16.24 -1.36 17.73
C GLU A 248 15.38 -0.53 16.77
N GLU A 249 14.94 -1.13 15.66
CA GLU A 249 14.34 -0.42 14.53
C GLU A 249 12.81 -0.52 14.47
N VAL A 250 12.14 -1.19 15.42
CA VAL A 250 10.67 -1.34 15.38
C VAL A 250 9.95 0.03 15.34
N SER A 251 10.50 1.03 16.04
CA SER A 251 9.99 2.40 16.06
C SER A 251 10.10 3.08 14.68
N ARG A 252 11.05 2.66 13.84
CA ARG A 252 11.23 3.17 12.49
C ARG A 252 10.10 2.75 11.55
N PHE A 253 9.47 1.60 11.77
CA PHE A 253 8.23 1.26 11.09
C PHE A 253 7.06 2.15 11.52
N THR A 254 7.04 2.62 12.78
CA THR A 254 6.06 3.62 13.22
C THR A 254 6.29 4.94 12.48
N LYS A 255 7.55 5.38 12.37
CA LYS A 255 7.90 6.57 11.58
C LYS A 255 7.49 6.42 10.11
N LEU A 256 7.68 5.24 9.51
CA LEU A 256 7.19 4.93 8.17
C LEU A 256 5.67 5.12 8.05
N HIS A 257 4.90 4.70 9.05
CA HIS A 257 3.45 4.93 9.04
C HIS A 257 3.10 6.42 9.05
N GLU A 258 3.76 7.20 9.89
CA GLU A 258 3.56 8.65 9.97
C GLU A 258 3.90 9.34 8.63
N LEU A 259 5.02 8.95 8.01
CA LEU A 259 5.43 9.48 6.72
C LEU A 259 4.48 9.06 5.59
N ASN A 260 3.91 7.85 5.64
CA ASN A 260 2.86 7.45 4.70
C ASN A 260 1.65 8.37 4.83
N VAL A 261 1.21 8.68 6.06
CA VAL A 261 0.09 9.59 6.32
C VAL A 261 0.37 10.97 5.74
N GLU A 262 1.57 11.51 5.99
CA GLU A 262 2.00 12.81 5.47
C GLU A 262 2.03 12.83 3.94
N PHE A 263 2.69 11.85 3.32
CA PHE A 263 2.82 11.76 1.87
C PHE A 263 1.44 11.72 1.18
N PHE A 264 0.53 10.86 1.65
CA PHE A 264 -0.78 10.73 1.01
C PHE A 264 -1.70 11.92 1.28
N THR A 265 -1.55 12.60 2.42
CA THR A 265 -2.25 13.87 2.68
C THR A 265 -1.77 14.93 1.69
N GLN A 266 -0.46 15.06 1.51
CA GLN A 266 0.12 15.97 0.51
C GLN A 266 -0.38 15.65 -0.90
N LYS A 267 -0.48 14.37 -1.29
CA LYS A 267 -1.01 13.99 -2.61
C LYS A 267 -2.49 14.30 -2.78
N GLU A 268 -3.29 14.20 -1.71
CA GLU A 268 -4.66 14.68 -1.76
C GLU A 268 -4.71 16.21 -1.93
N ASP A 269 -3.94 16.96 -1.16
CA ASP A 269 -3.91 18.43 -1.22
C ASP A 269 -3.43 18.94 -2.58
N GLU A 270 -2.37 18.34 -3.13
CA GLU A 270 -1.86 18.61 -4.49
C GLU A 270 -2.91 18.30 -5.57
N PHE A 271 -3.71 17.24 -5.38
CA PHE A 271 -4.81 16.94 -6.28
C PHE A 271 -5.85 18.07 -6.24
N ARG A 272 -6.33 18.41 -5.05
CA ARG A 272 -7.42 19.37 -4.85
C ARG A 272 -7.04 20.80 -5.24
N SER A 273 -5.82 21.24 -4.95
CA SER A 273 -5.38 22.63 -5.18
C SER A 273 -5.46 23.07 -6.65
N SER A 274 -5.43 22.14 -7.60
CA SER A 274 -5.56 22.44 -9.03
C SER A 274 -6.74 21.76 -9.70
N ALA A 275 -7.57 21.00 -8.98
CA ALA A 275 -8.65 20.25 -9.59
C ALA A 275 -9.77 21.11 -10.17
N GLY A 276 -9.95 22.34 -9.66
CA GLY A 276 -10.91 23.31 -10.20
C GLY A 276 -10.53 23.86 -11.59
N ILE A 277 -9.27 23.71 -12.01
CA ILE A 277 -8.74 24.26 -13.27
C ILE A 277 -8.11 23.19 -14.18
N ASP A 278 -7.92 21.98 -13.68
CA ASP A 278 -7.37 20.84 -14.43
C ASP A 278 -8.49 19.88 -14.82
N HIS A 279 -8.79 19.81 -16.13
CA HIS A 279 -9.83 18.94 -16.67
C HIS A 279 -9.59 17.45 -16.34
N ASN A 280 -8.33 16.99 -16.32
CA ASN A 280 -8.02 15.59 -16.04
C ASN A 280 -8.38 15.23 -14.60
N LYS A 281 -8.11 16.13 -13.65
CA LYS A 281 -8.48 15.95 -12.24
C LYS A 281 -9.99 16.08 -12.03
N LEU A 282 -10.65 16.96 -12.77
CA LEU A 282 -12.11 17.10 -12.73
C LEU A 282 -12.81 15.78 -13.12
N VAL A 283 -12.33 15.11 -14.18
CA VAL A 283 -12.91 13.86 -14.68
C VAL A 283 -12.85 12.73 -13.65
N VAL A 284 -11.86 12.71 -12.74
CA VAL A 284 -11.65 11.64 -11.74
C VAL A 284 -12.90 11.33 -10.90
N HIS A 285 -13.65 12.35 -10.47
CA HIS A 285 -14.87 12.19 -9.67
C HIS A 285 -16.17 12.46 -10.44
N SER A 286 -16.08 12.78 -11.73
CA SER A 286 -17.22 13.21 -12.55
C SER A 286 -18.37 12.19 -12.51
N ARG A 287 -18.06 10.89 -12.58
CA ARG A 287 -19.09 9.84 -12.56
C ARG A 287 -19.89 9.81 -11.25
N GLU A 288 -19.20 9.86 -10.11
CA GLU A 288 -19.83 9.85 -8.79
C GLU A 288 -20.63 11.12 -8.55
N PHE A 289 -20.05 12.27 -8.90
CA PHE A 289 -20.72 13.57 -8.86
C PHE A 289 -22.00 13.58 -9.71
N ASN A 290 -21.90 13.17 -10.98
CA ASN A 290 -23.03 13.15 -11.91
C ASN A 290 -24.16 12.25 -11.39
N ALA A 291 -23.84 11.08 -10.82
CA ALA A 291 -24.83 10.19 -10.23
C ALA A 291 -25.54 10.81 -9.02
N ASN A 292 -24.79 11.43 -8.11
CA ASN A 292 -25.34 12.10 -6.92
C ASN A 292 -26.21 13.31 -7.28
N MET A 293 -25.73 14.15 -8.20
CA MET A 293 -26.48 15.30 -8.69
C MET A 293 -27.75 14.87 -9.42
N LYS A 294 -27.70 13.78 -10.19
CA LYS A 294 -28.85 13.25 -10.92
C LYS A 294 -29.96 12.84 -9.96
N SER A 295 -29.61 12.10 -8.91
CA SER A 295 -30.58 11.73 -7.87
C SER A 295 -31.17 12.98 -7.22
N TYR A 296 -30.33 13.95 -6.85
CA TYR A 296 -30.76 15.14 -6.14
C TYR A 296 -31.70 16.04 -6.96
N ILE A 297 -31.39 16.27 -8.25
CA ILE A 297 -32.23 17.07 -9.14
C ILE A 297 -33.59 16.41 -9.36
N VAL A 298 -33.63 15.09 -9.54
CA VAL A 298 -34.89 14.35 -9.67
C VAL A 298 -35.74 14.49 -8.42
N ASP A 299 -35.13 14.39 -7.23
CA ASP A 299 -35.85 14.56 -5.97
C ASP A 299 -36.37 15.99 -5.78
N CYS A 300 -35.61 17.00 -6.20
CA CYS A 300 -36.07 18.38 -6.22
C CYS A 300 -37.26 18.55 -7.17
N ALA A 301 -37.15 18.05 -8.41
CA ALA A 301 -38.23 18.14 -9.40
C ALA A 301 -39.54 17.48 -8.90
N ARG A 302 -39.45 16.37 -8.17
CA ARG A 302 -40.62 15.69 -7.58
C ARG A 302 -41.33 16.55 -6.54
N ARG A 303 -40.61 17.35 -5.76
CA ARG A 303 -41.21 18.22 -4.73
C ARG A 303 -42.01 19.37 -5.32
N PHE A 304 -41.70 19.77 -6.55
CA PHE A 304 -42.36 20.87 -7.25
C PHE A 304 -43.36 20.41 -8.32
N SER A 305 -43.57 19.10 -8.47
CA SER A 305 -44.51 18.53 -9.43
C SER A 305 -45.77 18.06 -8.72
N ASP A 306 -46.94 18.55 -9.16
CA ASP A 306 -48.25 18.11 -8.67
C ASP A 306 -48.64 16.71 -9.18
N SER A 307 -47.83 16.10 -10.03
CA SER A 307 -48.08 14.77 -10.61
C SER A 307 -46.82 13.89 -10.62
N PRO A 308 -46.97 12.55 -10.64
CA PRO A 308 -45.84 11.64 -10.76
C PRO A 308 -45.04 11.93 -12.02
N LEU A 309 -43.73 12.14 -11.87
CA LEU A 309 -42.86 12.37 -13.02
C LEU A 309 -42.79 11.13 -13.90
N ALA A 310 -43.06 11.31 -15.19
CA ALA A 310 -42.85 10.28 -16.20
C ALA A 310 -41.35 9.93 -16.30
N PRO A 311 -40.99 8.75 -16.84
CA PRO A 311 -39.61 8.43 -17.16
C PRO A 311 -39.00 9.53 -18.04
N MET A 312 -37.90 10.14 -17.57
CA MET A 312 -37.28 11.30 -18.18
C MET A 312 -35.84 11.00 -18.59
N LYS A 313 -35.37 11.61 -19.68
CA LYS A 313 -33.95 11.61 -20.01
C LYS A 313 -33.28 12.72 -19.21
N LEU A 314 -32.25 12.37 -18.45
CA LEU A 314 -31.46 13.31 -17.67
C LEU A 314 -29.99 12.91 -17.73
N ASN A 315 -29.18 13.84 -18.25
CA ASN A 315 -27.72 13.76 -18.29
C ASN A 315 -27.13 14.92 -17.52
N ILE A 316 -26.07 14.65 -16.76
CA ILE A 316 -25.29 15.66 -16.06
C ILE A 316 -23.86 15.52 -16.53
N ASN A 317 -23.23 16.66 -16.82
CA ASN A 317 -21.82 16.74 -17.14
C ASN A 317 -21.19 17.86 -16.33
N ILE A 318 -19.92 17.71 -15.99
CA ILE A 318 -19.13 18.75 -15.35
C ILE A 318 -17.92 19.07 -16.25
N SER A 319 -17.71 20.35 -16.52
CA SER A 319 -16.64 20.85 -17.37
C SER A 319 -16.01 22.11 -16.78
N ILE A 320 -14.93 22.59 -17.40
CA ILE A 320 -14.26 23.84 -17.04
C ILE A 320 -14.37 24.77 -18.25
N GLU A 321 -14.91 25.97 -18.06
CA GLU A 321 -14.90 27.02 -19.09
C GLU A 321 -13.60 27.83 -19.06
N ASP A 322 -13.33 28.61 -20.12
CA ASP A 322 -12.18 29.52 -20.23
C ASP A 322 -11.96 30.43 -19.00
N SER A 323 -13.04 30.71 -18.26
CA SER A 323 -13.01 31.46 -17.00
C SER A 323 -12.49 30.68 -15.78
N CYS A 324 -12.01 29.44 -15.95
CA CYS A 324 -11.54 28.54 -14.88
C CYS A 324 -12.60 28.20 -13.83
N ASN A 325 -13.89 28.41 -14.13
CA ASN A 325 -15.00 28.06 -13.26
C ASN A 325 -15.58 26.71 -13.69
N PRO A 326 -15.82 25.77 -12.75
CA PRO A 326 -16.60 24.58 -13.01
C PRO A 326 -18.01 24.94 -13.49
N VAL A 327 -18.44 24.25 -14.55
CA VAL A 327 -19.77 24.36 -15.11
C VAL A 327 -20.46 23.01 -15.03
N VAL A 328 -21.63 22.99 -14.40
CA VAL A 328 -22.51 21.83 -14.36
C VAL A 328 -23.55 21.99 -15.44
N GLU A 329 -23.46 21.14 -16.46
CA GLU A 329 -24.41 21.08 -17.56
C GLU A 329 -25.47 20.01 -17.26
N VAL A 330 -26.73 20.43 -17.23
CA VAL A 330 -27.89 19.59 -16.97
C VAL A 330 -28.75 19.54 -18.22
N SER A 331 -28.85 18.36 -18.84
CA SER A 331 -29.58 18.15 -20.08
C SER A 331 -30.79 17.25 -19.86
N SER A 332 -32.00 17.73 -20.16
CA SER A 332 -33.24 16.96 -19.98
C SER A 332 -34.36 17.29 -20.97
N ASP A 333 -35.25 16.32 -21.21
CA ASP A 333 -36.48 16.50 -21.99
C ASP A 333 -37.66 17.01 -21.12
N SER A 334 -37.53 17.01 -19.79
CA SER A 334 -38.52 17.52 -18.84
C SER A 334 -38.24 18.97 -18.44
N LEU A 335 -39.26 19.83 -18.52
CA LEU A 335 -39.17 21.22 -18.11
C LEU A 335 -39.07 21.36 -16.59
N GLU A 336 -39.74 20.48 -15.84
CA GLU A 336 -39.69 20.42 -14.37
C GLU A 336 -38.27 20.18 -13.88
N VAL A 337 -37.52 19.28 -14.54
CA VAL A 337 -36.11 19.01 -14.23
C VAL A 337 -35.22 20.21 -14.52
N LEU A 338 -35.40 20.86 -15.67
CA LEU A 338 -34.61 22.04 -16.04
C LEU A 338 -34.88 23.21 -15.08
N ASN A 339 -36.14 23.39 -14.66
CA ASN A 339 -36.51 24.39 -13.66
C ASN A 339 -35.89 24.06 -12.29
N ALA A 340 -35.97 22.78 -11.86
CA ALA A 340 -35.35 22.32 -10.62
C ALA A 340 -33.82 22.52 -10.63
N ALA A 341 -33.17 22.31 -11.77
CA ALA A 341 -31.72 22.51 -11.93
C ALA A 341 -31.28 23.95 -11.66
N HIS A 342 -32.15 24.93 -11.91
CA HIS A 342 -31.90 26.35 -11.63
C HIS A 342 -32.24 26.77 -10.19
N SER A 343 -32.76 25.86 -9.35
CA SER A 343 -33.09 26.19 -7.97
C SER A 343 -31.84 26.54 -7.14
N PRO A 344 -31.96 27.45 -6.16
CA PRO A 344 -30.87 27.74 -5.21
C PRO A 344 -30.34 26.48 -4.52
N ASP A 345 -31.23 25.56 -4.14
CA ASP A 345 -30.91 24.29 -3.50
C ASP A 345 -29.96 23.42 -4.35
N VAL A 346 -30.21 23.30 -5.66
CA VAL A 346 -29.33 22.55 -6.57
C VAL A 346 -27.99 23.25 -6.74
N LYS A 347 -27.96 24.59 -6.80
CA LYS A 347 -26.70 25.35 -6.87
C LYS A 347 -25.86 25.18 -5.60
N GLU A 348 -26.47 25.27 -4.43
CA GLU A 348 -25.80 25.06 -3.15
C GLU A 348 -25.27 23.62 -3.06
N ARG A 349 -26.10 22.64 -3.44
CA ARG A 349 -25.68 21.24 -3.48
C ARG A 349 -24.50 21.01 -4.42
N ALA A 350 -24.56 21.54 -5.63
CA ALA A 350 -23.48 21.42 -6.61
C ALA A 350 -22.19 22.04 -6.07
N SER A 351 -22.27 23.22 -5.47
CA SER A 351 -21.11 23.92 -4.88
C SER A 351 -20.49 23.11 -3.75
N ARG A 352 -21.31 22.56 -2.84
CA ARG A 352 -20.83 21.69 -1.75
C ARG A 352 -20.19 20.41 -2.26
N ASP A 353 -20.81 19.73 -3.23
CA ASP A 353 -20.28 18.49 -3.77
C ASP A 353 -19.00 18.77 -4.58
N ILE A 354 -18.91 19.90 -5.29
CA ILE A 354 -17.69 20.32 -5.99
C ILE A 354 -16.56 20.63 -4.99
N GLN A 355 -16.84 21.37 -3.93
CA GLN A 355 -15.90 21.60 -2.84
C GLN A 355 -15.49 20.28 -2.18
N PHE A 356 -16.44 19.35 -2.02
CA PHE A 356 -16.15 18.03 -1.47
C PHE A 356 -15.20 17.23 -2.38
N TYR A 357 -15.48 17.08 -3.67
CA TYR A 357 -14.67 16.22 -4.54
C TYR A 357 -13.36 16.85 -4.99
N TRP A 358 -13.35 18.15 -5.24
CA TRP A 358 -12.23 18.84 -5.90
C TRP A 358 -11.65 20.00 -5.09
N GLY A 359 -12.22 20.33 -3.92
CA GLY A 359 -11.69 21.41 -3.08
C GLY A 359 -11.88 22.82 -3.64
N TYR A 360 -12.66 22.97 -4.70
CA TYR A 360 -12.98 24.26 -5.29
C TYR A 360 -14.08 24.97 -4.48
N ASP A 361 -13.82 26.20 -4.07
CA ASP A 361 -14.70 27.05 -3.25
C ASP A 361 -15.21 28.30 -4.00
N GLY A 362 -14.86 28.46 -5.28
CA GLY A 362 -15.32 29.55 -6.12
C GLY A 362 -16.74 29.37 -6.65
N ASP A 363 -17.13 30.27 -7.57
CA ASP A 363 -18.45 30.23 -8.17
C ASP A 363 -18.65 29.03 -9.09
N VAL A 364 -19.80 28.36 -8.93
CA VAL A 364 -20.25 27.27 -9.80
C VAL A 364 -21.37 27.77 -10.71
N LYS A 365 -21.22 27.55 -12.02
CA LYS A 365 -22.27 27.86 -12.99
C LYS A 365 -23.09 26.61 -13.29
N ILE A 366 -24.41 26.78 -13.39
CA ILE A 366 -25.32 25.73 -13.86
C ILE A 366 -25.91 26.15 -15.19
N LYS A 367 -25.79 25.28 -16.20
CA LYS A 367 -26.44 25.43 -17.51
C LYS A 367 -27.49 24.35 -17.69
N ALA A 368 -28.73 24.74 -17.95
CA ALA A 368 -29.80 23.80 -18.28
C ALA A 368 -30.04 23.78 -19.80
N LEU A 369 -30.04 22.60 -20.40
CA LEU A 369 -30.17 22.39 -21.84
C LEU A 369 -31.36 21.46 -22.12
N LYS A 370 -32.28 21.90 -22.99
CA LYS A 370 -33.38 21.05 -23.43
C LYS A 370 -32.89 20.08 -24.51
N ILE A 371 -33.11 18.78 -24.29
CA ILE A 371 -32.90 17.75 -25.32
C ILE A 371 -34.22 17.41 -26.00
N ASN A 372 -34.17 17.24 -27.32
CA ASN A 372 -35.33 16.90 -28.15
C ASN A 372 -35.61 15.40 -28.18
#